data_AF-A0A6P8Y614-F1
#
_entry.id   AF-A0A6P8Y614-F1
#
_cell.length_a   1.000
_cell.length_b   1.000
_cell.length_c   1.000
_cell.angle_alpha   90.00
_cell.angle_beta   90.00
_cell.angle_gamma   90.00
#
_symmetry.space_group_name_H-M   'P 1'
#
loop_
_entity.id
_entity.type
_entity.pdbx_description
1 polymer ?
#
loop_
_entity_poly.entity_id
_entity_poly.type
_entity_poly.pdbx_seq_one_letter_code
_entity_poly.pdbx_strand_id
1 'polypeptide(L)'
;MAPVVEKVCEPVMLGEGPHWDAPTQTLYYVDIEGKKLFKYVPATKTRTAVTLDDLIGFALPVEGRPNVFVAGLKKRIVLATWDGKSETPELVENLLEVQRDVKIDELRINDGKADPSGRVWAGTMSKVEVGMSDGVLFYVEGGKHHVRQTQVGLSNGLAWTQDCKTMYYVDSLKRTVDVMSVEPASGQISNRRPLFDLAKNNVEGFPDGMTIDLEGKLWVAVYGGAKVLRINPDDGSLMTTVDIPAAEVTSVAFGGANLDELYVTTAAMRVTKELREKMPDAGALFRVTGLGVRGYPGRAAKL
;
A
#
# COMPACT_ATOMS: atom_id res chain seq x y z
N MET A 1 23.79 -7.74 11.79
CA MET A 1 24.27 -7.66 10.40
C MET A 1 23.56 -6.50 9.73
N ALA A 2 24.20 -5.84 8.75
CA ALA A 2 23.52 -4.79 7.99
C ALA A 2 22.37 -5.40 7.16
N PRO A 3 21.28 -4.65 6.90
CA PRO A 3 20.21 -5.12 6.02
C PRO A 3 20.74 -5.45 4.62
N VAL A 4 20.22 -6.51 4.02
CA VAL A 4 20.53 -6.91 2.63
C VAL A 4 19.33 -6.63 1.76
N VAL A 5 19.52 -5.88 0.68
CA VAL A 5 18.49 -5.53 -0.31
C VAL A 5 18.72 -6.33 -1.58
N GLU A 6 17.73 -7.12 -1.99
CA GLU A 6 17.78 -8.00 -3.16
C GLU A 6 16.62 -7.67 -4.12
N LYS A 7 16.92 -7.53 -5.42
CA LYS A 7 15.87 -7.53 -6.46
C LYS A 7 15.31 -8.94 -6.62
N VAL A 8 13.99 -9.08 -6.55
CA VAL A 8 13.31 -10.39 -6.63
C VAL A 8 12.35 -10.53 -7.82
N CYS A 9 11.89 -9.43 -8.43
CA CYS A 9 11.13 -9.47 -9.69
C CYS A 9 11.50 -8.31 -10.62
N GLU A 10 11.25 -8.50 -11.92
CA GLU A 10 11.50 -7.49 -12.94
C GLU A 10 10.61 -6.24 -12.79
N PRO A 11 11.07 -5.08 -13.29
CA PRO A 11 10.33 -3.83 -13.21
C PRO A 11 8.90 -3.84 -13.75
N VAL A 12 8.06 -3.02 -13.13
CA VAL A 12 6.71 -2.65 -13.57
C VAL A 12 6.57 -1.12 -13.58
N MET A 13 5.47 -0.59 -14.14
CA MET A 13 5.31 0.86 -14.25
C MET A 13 5.06 1.53 -12.88
N LEU A 14 4.08 1.04 -12.12
CA LEU A 14 3.75 1.56 -10.80
C LEU A 14 3.38 0.41 -9.85
N GLY A 15 4.41 -0.29 -9.36
CA GLY A 15 4.24 -1.38 -8.39
C GLY A 15 3.70 -0.85 -7.08
N GLU A 16 2.63 -1.41 -6.53
CA GLU A 16 1.94 -0.90 -5.34
C GLU A 16 1.19 -1.98 -4.57
N GLY A 17 0.62 -1.63 -3.41
CA GLY A 17 -0.29 -2.44 -2.62
C GLY A 17 0.21 -3.84 -2.27
N PRO A 18 1.47 -4.03 -1.81
CA PRO A 18 1.97 -5.35 -1.46
C PRO A 18 1.21 -5.93 -0.26
N HIS A 19 0.79 -7.18 -0.41
CA HIS A 19 0.05 -7.95 0.57
C HIS A 19 0.66 -9.35 0.70
N TRP A 20 1.09 -9.70 1.91
CA TRP A 20 1.61 -11.04 2.18
C TRP A 20 0.53 -11.98 2.72
N ASP A 21 0.16 -12.97 1.93
CA ASP A 21 -0.69 -14.08 2.35
C ASP A 21 0.15 -15.18 2.99
N ALA A 22 0.23 -15.16 4.31
CA ALA A 22 1.05 -16.11 5.07
C ALA A 22 0.64 -17.58 4.90
N PRO A 23 -0.66 -17.96 4.85
CA PRO A 23 -1.07 -19.35 4.62
C PRO A 23 -0.51 -19.96 3.33
N THR A 24 -0.48 -19.19 2.23
CA THR A 24 0.05 -19.67 0.94
C THR A 24 1.47 -19.22 0.64
N GLN A 25 2.13 -18.51 1.57
CA GLN A 25 3.49 -17.96 1.43
C GLN A 25 3.66 -17.18 0.12
N THR A 26 2.68 -16.33 -0.16
CA THR A 26 2.54 -15.64 -1.45
C THR A 26 2.44 -14.13 -1.23
N LEU A 27 3.15 -13.38 -2.05
CA LEU A 27 3.00 -11.93 -2.14
C LEU A 27 2.04 -11.58 -3.27
N TYR A 28 0.98 -10.86 -2.97
CA TYR A 28 0.16 -10.16 -3.95
C TYR A 28 0.56 -8.69 -4.00
N TYR A 29 0.53 -8.08 -5.17
CA TYR A 29 0.78 -6.64 -5.34
C TYR A 29 0.24 -6.21 -6.70
N VAL A 30 0.14 -4.91 -6.96
CA VAL A 30 -0.47 -4.38 -8.19
C VAL A 30 0.55 -3.63 -9.03
N ASP A 31 0.28 -3.51 -10.34
CA ASP A 31 0.80 -2.42 -11.17
C ASP A 31 -0.40 -1.56 -11.56
N ILE A 32 -0.50 -0.37 -10.96
CA ILE A 32 -1.67 0.50 -11.10
C ILE A 32 -1.86 0.88 -12.56
N GLU A 33 -0.79 1.36 -13.21
CA GLU A 33 -0.80 1.79 -14.62
C GLU A 33 -0.89 0.61 -15.58
N GLY A 34 -0.25 -0.50 -15.21
CA GLY A 34 -0.35 -1.76 -15.96
C GLY A 34 -1.71 -2.45 -15.86
N LYS A 35 -2.61 -1.99 -14.98
CA LYS A 35 -3.93 -2.60 -14.66
C LYS A 35 -3.82 -4.07 -14.24
N LYS A 36 -2.75 -4.42 -13.51
CA LYS A 36 -2.43 -5.82 -13.19
C LYS A 36 -2.45 -6.09 -11.71
N LEU A 37 -3.03 -7.22 -11.32
CA LEU A 37 -2.77 -7.87 -10.05
C LEU A 37 -1.71 -8.96 -10.27
N PHE A 38 -0.61 -8.87 -9.53
CA PHE A 38 0.45 -9.85 -9.51
C PHE A 38 0.33 -10.79 -8.34
N LYS A 39 0.81 -12.02 -8.57
CA LYS A 39 1.11 -13.02 -7.55
C LYS A 39 2.57 -13.40 -7.69
N TYR A 40 3.33 -13.31 -6.61
CA TYR A 40 4.71 -13.75 -6.52
C TYR A 40 4.87 -14.81 -5.44
N VAL A 41 5.46 -15.95 -5.82
CA VAL A 41 5.76 -17.07 -4.92
C VAL A 41 7.28 -17.14 -4.76
N PRO A 42 7.86 -16.72 -3.61
CA PRO A 42 9.31 -16.66 -3.43
C PRO A 42 10.01 -18.01 -3.56
N ALA A 43 9.37 -19.08 -3.06
CA ALA A 43 9.94 -20.44 -3.07
C ALA A 43 10.25 -20.95 -4.48
N THR A 44 9.43 -20.58 -5.47
CA THR A 44 9.60 -20.98 -6.88
C THR A 44 10.08 -19.84 -7.77
N LYS A 45 10.28 -18.64 -7.20
CA LYS A 45 10.58 -17.39 -7.91
C LYS A 45 9.61 -17.12 -9.07
N THR A 46 8.36 -17.56 -8.93
CA THR A 46 7.36 -17.47 -10.00
C THR A 46 6.50 -16.24 -9.78
N ARG A 47 6.35 -15.43 -10.83
CA ARG A 47 5.41 -14.31 -10.88
C ARG A 47 4.37 -14.54 -11.97
N THR A 48 3.10 -14.50 -11.60
CA THR A 48 1.96 -14.51 -12.53
C THR A 48 1.18 -13.20 -12.40
N ALA A 49 0.36 -12.88 -13.39
CA ALA A 49 -0.43 -11.67 -13.39
C ALA A 49 -1.79 -11.90 -14.04
N VAL A 50 -2.78 -11.15 -13.58
CA VAL A 50 -4.07 -10.99 -14.25
C VAL A 50 -4.27 -9.53 -14.61
N THR A 51 -4.79 -9.28 -15.82
CA THR A 51 -5.12 -7.94 -16.29
C THR A 51 -6.59 -7.64 -16.03
N LEU A 52 -6.86 -6.48 -15.43
CA LEU A 52 -8.21 -5.99 -15.10
C LEU A 52 -8.61 -4.90 -16.11
N ASP A 53 -9.89 -4.52 -16.10
CA ASP A 53 -10.45 -3.57 -17.06
C ASP A 53 -10.08 -2.09 -16.77
N ASP A 54 -9.63 -1.78 -15.55
CA ASP A 54 -9.29 -0.42 -15.12
C ASP A 54 -8.07 -0.38 -14.18
N LEU A 55 -7.63 0.84 -13.84
CA LEU A 55 -6.52 1.07 -12.89
C LEU A 55 -6.84 0.43 -11.54
N ILE A 56 -5.92 -0.39 -11.02
CA ILE A 56 -6.10 -1.16 -9.78
C ILE A 56 -5.22 -0.57 -8.68
N GLY A 57 -5.81 0.03 -7.65
CA GLY A 57 -5.08 0.67 -6.55
C GLY A 57 -4.57 -0.31 -5.49
N PHE A 58 -5.38 -1.31 -5.17
CA PHE A 58 -5.04 -2.38 -4.21
C PHE A 58 -5.81 -3.66 -4.53
N ALA A 59 -5.36 -4.79 -3.97
CA ALA A 59 -6.11 -6.05 -3.93
C ALA A 59 -5.82 -6.81 -2.63
N LEU A 60 -6.86 -7.30 -1.96
CA LEU A 60 -6.76 -8.08 -0.72
C LEU A 60 -7.52 -9.40 -0.88
N PRO A 61 -6.95 -10.56 -0.48
CA PRO A 61 -7.71 -11.80 -0.39
C PRO A 61 -8.93 -11.65 0.51
N VAL A 62 -10.04 -12.31 0.16
CA VAL A 62 -11.26 -12.33 0.98
C VAL A 62 -11.24 -13.55 1.90
N GLU A 63 -11.48 -13.33 3.20
CA GLU A 63 -11.47 -14.39 4.21
C GLU A 63 -12.51 -15.48 3.85
N GLY A 64 -12.10 -16.74 3.92
CA GLY A 64 -12.97 -17.89 3.63
C GLY A 64 -13.36 -18.07 2.16
N ARG A 65 -12.88 -17.21 1.23
CA ARG A 65 -13.14 -17.30 -0.20
C ARG A 65 -11.84 -17.41 -0.99
N PRO A 66 -11.30 -18.63 -1.17
CA PRO A 66 -10.11 -18.86 -1.98
C PRO A 66 -10.24 -18.22 -3.37
N ASN A 67 -9.15 -17.67 -3.90
CA ASN A 67 -9.09 -17.05 -5.23
C ASN A 67 -9.98 -15.80 -5.43
N VAL A 68 -10.64 -15.31 -4.38
CA VAL A 68 -11.45 -14.09 -4.45
C VAL A 68 -10.71 -12.94 -3.77
N PHE A 69 -10.62 -11.82 -4.47
CA PHE A 69 -9.97 -10.60 -4.01
C PHE A 69 -10.97 -9.46 -3.98
N VAL A 70 -10.94 -8.66 -2.92
CA VAL A 70 -11.52 -7.32 -2.97
C VAL A 70 -10.48 -6.36 -3.53
N ALA A 71 -10.87 -5.55 -4.52
CA ALA A 71 -9.96 -4.64 -5.19
C ALA A 71 -10.60 -3.28 -5.46
N GLY A 72 -9.77 -2.23 -5.49
CA GLY A 72 -10.17 -0.90 -5.93
C GLY A 72 -9.84 -0.68 -7.41
N LEU A 73 -10.84 -0.71 -8.29
CA LEU A 73 -10.70 -0.45 -9.73
C LEU A 73 -11.23 0.94 -10.09
N LYS A 74 -10.34 1.90 -10.32
CA LYS A 74 -10.68 3.32 -10.46
C LYS A 74 -11.56 3.78 -9.30
N LYS A 75 -12.86 4.02 -9.48
CA LYS A 75 -13.79 4.40 -8.40
C LYS A 75 -14.59 3.24 -7.82
N ARG A 76 -14.40 2.02 -8.33
CA ARG A 76 -15.21 0.85 -7.98
C ARG A 76 -14.49 0.02 -6.93
N ILE A 77 -15.23 -0.44 -5.93
CA ILE A 77 -14.83 -1.61 -5.15
C ILE A 77 -15.46 -2.83 -5.83
N VAL A 78 -14.63 -3.83 -6.14
CA VAL A 78 -15.05 -5.04 -6.84
C VAL A 78 -14.65 -6.29 -6.08
N LEU A 79 -15.30 -7.40 -6.40
CA LEU A 79 -14.78 -8.74 -6.17
C LEU A 79 -14.20 -9.27 -7.47
N ALA A 80 -12.92 -9.64 -7.47
CA ALA A 80 -12.27 -10.30 -8.59
C ALA A 80 -11.99 -11.76 -8.22
N THR A 81 -12.48 -12.70 -9.03
CA THR A 81 -12.13 -14.12 -8.93
C THR A 81 -11.00 -14.42 -9.90
N TRP A 82 -9.88 -14.93 -9.37
CA TRP A 82 -8.69 -15.24 -10.15
C TRP A 82 -7.96 -16.47 -9.60
N ASP A 83 -7.67 -17.43 -10.48
CA ASP A 83 -7.01 -18.69 -10.17
C ASP A 83 -5.50 -18.56 -9.83
N GLY A 84 -4.96 -17.34 -9.86
CA GLY A 84 -3.55 -17.06 -9.57
C GLY A 84 -2.59 -17.41 -10.72
N LYS A 85 -3.08 -17.75 -11.91
CA LYS A 85 -2.25 -18.15 -13.06
C LYS A 85 -2.71 -17.60 -14.41
N SER A 86 -4.02 -17.46 -14.63
CA SER A 86 -4.61 -17.00 -15.88
C SER A 86 -4.41 -15.51 -16.08
N GLU A 87 -4.22 -15.06 -17.31
CA GLU A 87 -3.97 -13.64 -17.62
C GLU A 87 -5.25 -12.79 -17.60
N THR A 88 -6.42 -13.43 -17.54
CA THR A 88 -7.76 -12.81 -17.43
C THR A 88 -8.48 -13.32 -16.18
N PRO A 89 -9.27 -12.48 -15.49
CA PRO A 89 -10.05 -12.91 -14.35
C PRO A 89 -11.18 -13.83 -14.80
N GLU A 90 -11.60 -14.73 -13.93
CA GLU A 90 -12.80 -15.55 -14.16
C GLU A 90 -14.06 -14.69 -14.05
N LEU A 91 -14.09 -13.80 -13.06
CA LEU A 91 -15.22 -12.93 -12.78
C LEU A 91 -14.76 -11.62 -12.12
N VAL A 92 -15.41 -10.51 -12.48
CA VAL A 92 -15.28 -9.22 -11.80
C VAL A 92 -16.68 -8.70 -11.47
N GLU A 93 -17.03 -8.68 -10.18
CA GLU A 93 -18.34 -8.23 -9.68
C GLU A 93 -18.21 -6.84 -9.05
N ASN A 94 -19.01 -5.87 -9.51
CA ASN A 94 -19.04 -4.54 -8.90
C ASN A 94 -19.82 -4.57 -7.58
N LEU A 95 -19.19 -4.20 -6.46
CA LEU A 95 -19.86 -4.08 -5.17
C LEU A 95 -20.44 -2.68 -4.97
N LEU A 96 -19.61 -1.65 -5.17
CA LEU A 96 -20.02 -0.26 -5.02
C LEU A 96 -19.11 0.67 -5.81
N GLU A 97 -19.56 1.91 -5.98
CA GLU A 97 -18.77 3.01 -6.54
C GLU A 97 -18.62 4.11 -5.46
N VAL A 98 -17.38 4.56 -5.23
CA VAL A 98 -17.10 5.66 -4.29
C VAL A 98 -17.18 7.00 -4.99
N GLN A 99 -17.65 8.03 -4.28
CA GLN A 99 -17.76 9.40 -4.81
C GLN A 99 -18.46 9.47 -6.18
N ARG A 100 -19.54 8.69 -6.39
CA ARG A 100 -20.24 8.55 -7.68
C ARG A 100 -20.62 9.89 -8.32
N ASP A 101 -21.07 10.84 -7.51
CA ASP A 101 -21.53 12.16 -7.97
C ASP A 101 -20.39 13.15 -8.28
N VAL A 102 -19.14 12.79 -7.95
CA VAL A 102 -17.96 13.61 -8.21
C VAL A 102 -17.43 13.30 -9.61
N LYS A 103 -17.52 14.31 -10.49
CA LYS A 103 -17.04 14.28 -11.88
C LYS A 103 -15.68 14.97 -11.98
N ILE A 104 -14.68 14.37 -11.36
CA ILE A 104 -13.29 14.81 -11.46
C ILE A 104 -12.56 13.77 -12.32
N ASP A 105 -11.96 14.26 -13.39
CA ASP A 105 -11.08 13.44 -14.21
C ASP A 105 -9.91 12.94 -13.35
N GLU A 106 -9.49 11.69 -13.58
CA GLU A 106 -8.44 11.01 -12.79
C GLU A 106 -8.79 10.66 -11.34
N LEU A 107 -10.01 10.94 -10.84
CA LEU A 107 -10.43 10.45 -9.52
C LEU A 107 -10.40 8.92 -9.47
N ARG A 108 -9.57 8.38 -8.58
CA ARG A 108 -9.42 6.93 -8.39
C ARG A 108 -9.12 6.58 -6.94
N ILE A 109 -9.45 5.36 -6.57
CA ILE A 109 -8.93 4.69 -5.38
C ILE A 109 -7.43 4.48 -5.57
N ASN A 110 -6.67 4.73 -4.51
CA ASN A 110 -5.22 4.54 -4.48
C ASN A 110 -4.87 3.39 -3.51
N ASP A 111 -4.27 3.68 -2.36
CA ASP A 111 -3.92 2.62 -1.39
C ASP A 111 -5.15 2.12 -0.61
N GLY A 112 -5.08 0.87 -0.18
CA GLY A 112 -6.09 0.21 0.62
C GLY A 112 -5.56 -0.99 1.39
N LYS A 113 -6.08 -1.16 2.61
CA LYS A 113 -5.64 -2.20 3.56
C LYS A 113 -6.78 -2.61 4.49
N ALA A 114 -6.81 -3.89 4.87
CA ALA A 114 -7.69 -4.34 5.93
C ALA A 114 -7.10 -3.97 7.31
N ASP A 115 -7.92 -3.39 8.18
CA ASP A 115 -7.55 -3.19 9.58
C ASP A 115 -7.46 -4.53 10.34
N PRO A 116 -6.96 -4.57 11.58
CA PRO A 116 -6.82 -5.83 12.32
C PRO A 116 -8.12 -6.63 12.51
N SER A 117 -9.30 -6.03 12.33
CA SER A 117 -10.59 -6.73 12.36
C SER A 117 -10.97 -7.37 11.02
N GLY A 118 -10.32 -6.96 9.92
CA GLY A 118 -10.61 -7.39 8.55
C GLY A 118 -11.41 -6.37 7.73
N ARG A 119 -11.80 -5.23 8.32
CA ARG A 119 -12.54 -4.17 7.62
C ARG A 119 -11.63 -3.49 6.60
N VAL A 120 -12.10 -3.37 5.36
CA VAL A 120 -11.32 -2.78 4.26
C VAL A 120 -11.36 -1.26 4.34
N TRP A 121 -10.21 -0.64 4.56
CA TRP A 121 -10.02 0.80 4.44
C TRP A 121 -9.32 1.11 3.13
N ALA A 122 -9.71 2.20 2.50
CA ALA A 122 -9.06 2.70 1.30
C ALA A 122 -9.28 4.20 1.19
N GLY A 123 -8.51 4.86 0.35
CA GLY A 123 -8.84 6.23 0.00
C GLY A 123 -8.61 6.55 -1.45
N THR A 124 -9.18 7.67 -1.85
CA THR A 124 -9.10 8.17 -3.22
C THR A 124 -8.08 9.29 -3.32
N MET A 125 -7.66 9.52 -4.55
CA MET A 125 -6.90 10.68 -4.98
C MET A 125 -7.55 11.23 -6.26
N SER A 126 -7.40 12.53 -6.49
CA SER A 126 -7.61 13.13 -7.80
C SER A 126 -6.25 13.47 -8.42
N LYS A 127 -6.25 14.29 -9.47
CA LYS A 127 -5.03 14.79 -10.09
C LYS A 127 -4.09 15.40 -9.03
N VAL A 128 -2.80 15.06 -9.14
CA VAL A 128 -1.78 15.54 -8.20
C VAL A 128 -1.38 16.98 -8.55
N GLU A 129 -2.20 17.92 -8.11
CA GLU A 129 -1.97 19.35 -8.27
C GLU A 129 -2.01 20.06 -6.91
N VAL A 130 -1.21 21.13 -6.78
CA VAL A 130 -1.14 21.92 -5.55
C VAL A 130 -2.53 22.48 -5.24
N GLY A 131 -3.01 22.19 -4.04
CA GLY A 131 -4.30 22.69 -3.54
C GLY A 131 -5.51 21.82 -3.90
N MET A 132 -5.34 20.74 -4.67
CA MET A 132 -6.41 19.75 -4.89
C MET A 132 -6.44 18.75 -3.74
N SER A 133 -7.63 18.55 -3.17
CA SER A 133 -7.86 17.60 -2.08
C SER A 133 -9.25 16.99 -2.19
N ASP A 134 -9.62 16.51 -3.36
CA ASP A 134 -10.97 15.97 -3.60
C ASP A 134 -11.10 14.51 -3.16
N GLY A 135 -9.99 13.91 -2.69
CA GLY A 135 -9.97 12.56 -2.18
C GLY A 135 -10.67 12.43 -0.83
N VAL A 136 -11.00 11.18 -0.50
CA VAL A 136 -11.58 10.78 0.78
C VAL A 136 -10.87 9.54 1.30
N LEU A 137 -10.78 9.41 2.63
CA LEU A 137 -10.52 8.14 3.31
C LEU A 137 -11.86 7.53 3.70
N PHE A 138 -12.05 6.26 3.41
CA PHE A 138 -13.28 5.53 3.70
C PHE A 138 -12.98 4.08 4.11
N TYR A 139 -13.98 3.40 4.64
CA TYR A 139 -13.98 1.95 4.75
C TYR A 139 -15.21 1.33 4.10
N VAL A 140 -15.16 0.03 3.82
CA VAL A 140 -16.26 -0.76 3.26
C VAL A 140 -16.88 -1.64 4.33
N GLU A 141 -18.20 -1.60 4.47
CA GLU A 141 -18.97 -2.43 5.40
C GLU A 141 -20.42 -2.56 4.89
N GLY A 142 -20.97 -3.77 4.93
CA GLY A 142 -22.36 -4.02 4.54
C GLY A 142 -22.72 -3.57 3.12
N GLY A 143 -21.78 -3.73 2.18
CA GLY A 143 -21.95 -3.30 0.78
C GLY A 143 -21.97 -1.79 0.56
N LYS A 144 -21.56 -0.99 1.56
CA LYS A 144 -21.50 0.48 1.49
C LYS A 144 -20.10 0.96 1.82
N HIS A 145 -19.79 2.18 1.36
CA HIS A 145 -18.61 2.89 1.80
C HIS A 145 -18.98 3.94 2.85
N HIS A 146 -18.13 4.08 3.87
CA HIS A 146 -18.31 5.02 4.95
C HIS A 146 -17.13 5.99 4.96
N VAL A 147 -17.38 7.23 4.53
CA VAL A 147 -16.35 8.28 4.53
C VAL A 147 -15.98 8.64 5.98
N ARG A 148 -14.68 8.75 6.23
CA ARG A 148 -14.11 9.11 7.54
C ARG A 148 -13.23 10.35 7.49
N GLN A 149 -12.61 10.64 6.35
CA GLN A 149 -11.90 11.90 6.11
C GLN A 149 -12.26 12.42 4.73
N THR A 150 -12.51 13.72 4.62
CA THR A 150 -12.54 14.46 3.36
C THR A 150 -11.31 15.35 3.26
N GLN A 151 -11.11 16.02 2.13
CA GLN A 151 -9.94 16.88 1.93
C GLN A 151 -8.63 16.10 1.98
N VAL A 152 -8.61 14.95 1.29
CA VAL A 152 -7.41 14.14 1.11
C VAL A 152 -6.80 14.50 -0.25
N GLY A 153 -5.52 14.86 -0.26
CA GLY A 153 -4.78 15.14 -1.48
C GLY A 153 -4.47 13.87 -2.26
N LEU A 154 -3.66 13.00 -1.65
CA LEU A 154 -3.25 11.72 -2.24
C LEU A 154 -3.26 10.66 -1.13
N SER A 155 -4.34 9.88 -1.06
CA SER A 155 -4.51 8.85 -0.02
C SER A 155 -3.50 7.73 -0.17
N ASN A 156 -2.77 7.43 0.90
CA ASN A 156 -1.71 6.44 0.87
C ASN A 156 -1.60 5.66 2.20
N GLY A 157 -0.40 5.14 2.49
CA GLY A 157 -0.06 4.20 3.55
C GLY A 157 -0.95 4.22 4.79
N LEU A 158 -1.51 3.03 5.09
CA LEU A 158 -2.33 2.77 6.27
C LEU A 158 -1.66 1.74 7.18
N ALA A 159 -1.67 1.99 8.49
CA ALA A 159 -1.30 1.01 9.51
C ALA A 159 -2.11 1.23 10.81
N TRP A 160 -2.21 0.22 11.66
CA TRP A 160 -2.92 0.29 12.93
C TRP A 160 -2.15 -0.38 14.05
N THR A 161 -2.41 0.06 15.29
CA THR A 161 -2.16 -0.77 16.46
C THR A 161 -3.07 -2.01 16.43
N GLN A 162 -2.64 -3.12 17.03
CA GLN A 162 -3.40 -4.39 16.96
C GLN A 162 -4.79 -4.31 17.60
N ASP A 163 -5.01 -3.38 18.52
CA ASP A 163 -6.31 -3.14 19.15
C ASP A 163 -7.25 -2.25 18.32
N CYS A 164 -6.83 -1.87 17.10
CA CYS A 164 -7.53 -0.96 16.19
C CYS A 164 -7.81 0.44 16.76
N LYS A 165 -7.22 0.85 17.88
CA LYS A 165 -7.54 2.15 18.51
C LYS A 165 -6.73 3.32 17.95
N THR A 166 -5.61 3.03 17.30
CA THR A 166 -4.74 4.03 16.68
C THR A 166 -4.51 3.66 15.23
N MET A 167 -4.72 4.62 14.34
CA MET A 167 -4.38 4.53 12.93
C MET A 167 -3.24 5.50 12.62
N TYR A 168 -2.31 5.02 11.80
CA TYR A 168 -1.28 5.81 11.16
C TYR A 168 -1.64 5.93 9.68
N TYR A 169 -1.57 7.14 9.16
CA TYR A 169 -2.09 7.45 7.83
C TYR A 169 -1.20 8.44 7.09
N VAL A 170 -1.04 8.20 5.80
CA VAL A 170 -0.33 9.07 4.89
C VAL A 170 -1.30 9.72 3.91
N ASP A 171 -1.27 11.06 3.88
CA ASP A 171 -1.66 11.85 2.72
C ASP A 171 -0.37 12.39 2.12
N SER A 172 0.07 11.85 0.99
CA SER A 172 1.43 12.10 0.48
C SER A 172 1.69 13.58 0.25
N LEU A 173 0.66 14.35 -0.15
CA LEU A 173 0.81 15.79 -0.43
C LEU A 173 1.04 16.63 0.83
N LYS A 174 0.70 16.10 2.02
CA LYS A 174 1.03 16.74 3.30
C LYS A 174 2.47 16.51 3.73
N ARG A 175 3.16 15.54 3.13
CA ARG A 175 4.54 15.14 3.47
C ARG A 175 4.74 14.80 4.95
N THR A 176 3.67 14.30 5.58
CA THR A 176 3.66 13.82 6.96
C THR A 176 3.13 12.40 7.03
N VAL A 177 3.61 11.65 8.02
CA VAL A 177 2.88 10.51 8.57
C VAL A 177 2.06 11.06 9.72
N ASP A 178 0.75 10.87 9.68
CA ASP A 178 -0.17 11.32 10.73
C ASP A 178 -0.56 10.16 11.64
N VAL A 179 -0.93 10.49 12.87
CA VAL A 179 -1.57 9.57 13.82
C VAL A 179 -2.96 10.08 14.16
N MET A 180 -3.91 9.16 14.31
CA MET A 180 -5.30 9.45 14.68
C MET A 180 -5.88 8.34 15.56
N SER A 181 -6.82 8.72 16.42
CA SER A 181 -7.60 7.78 17.21
C SER A 181 -8.72 7.20 16.36
N VAL A 182 -8.97 5.90 16.49
CA VAL A 182 -10.06 5.18 15.84
C VAL A 182 -10.94 4.54 16.91
N GLU A 183 -12.25 4.77 16.82
CA GLU A 183 -13.21 3.98 17.59
C GLU A 183 -13.44 2.65 16.85
N PRO A 184 -13.09 1.48 17.42
CA PRO A 184 -13.07 0.22 16.65
C PRO A 184 -14.43 -0.19 16.08
N ALA A 185 -15.54 0.01 16.82
CA ALA A 185 -16.85 -0.48 16.41
C ALA A 185 -17.39 0.26 15.16
N SER A 186 -17.27 1.58 15.15
CA SER A 186 -17.79 2.50 14.14
C SER A 186 -16.76 2.94 13.11
N GLY A 187 -15.46 2.74 13.38
CA GLY A 187 -14.37 3.29 12.59
C GLY A 187 -14.31 4.82 12.64
N GLN A 188 -14.96 5.48 13.61
CA GLN A 188 -14.89 6.95 13.71
C GLN A 188 -13.45 7.38 14.00
N ILE A 189 -12.93 8.32 13.20
CA ILE A 189 -11.59 8.88 13.40
C ILE A 189 -11.64 10.21 14.14
N SER A 190 -10.64 10.50 14.96
CA SER A 190 -10.49 11.76 15.70
C SER A 190 -9.02 12.05 16.03
N ASN A 191 -8.72 13.25 16.54
CA ASN A 191 -7.39 13.64 17.03
C ASN A 191 -6.25 13.49 16.01
N ARG A 192 -6.55 13.68 14.72
CA ARG A 192 -5.54 13.65 13.66
C ARG A 192 -4.48 14.71 13.91
N ARG A 193 -3.21 14.31 13.98
CA ARG A 193 -2.06 15.20 14.10
C ARG A 193 -0.84 14.62 13.38
N PRO A 194 0.10 15.46 12.91
CA PRO A 194 1.38 14.98 12.42
C PRO A 194 2.12 14.19 13.49
N LEU A 195 2.64 13.03 13.11
CA LEU A 195 3.54 12.20 13.91
C LEU A 195 4.99 12.36 13.43
N PHE A 196 5.19 12.30 12.12
CA PHE A 196 6.49 12.46 11.48
C PHE A 196 6.37 13.41 10.30
N ASP A 197 7.26 14.38 10.21
CA ASP A 197 7.31 15.38 9.14
C ASP A 197 8.61 15.20 8.36
N LEU A 198 8.50 14.85 7.08
CA LEU A 198 9.68 14.55 6.25
C LEU A 198 10.57 15.79 6.09
N ALA A 199 9.97 16.96 5.90
CA ALA A 199 10.72 18.20 5.67
C ALA A 199 11.51 18.59 6.93
N LYS A 200 10.90 18.51 8.12
CA LYS A 200 11.59 18.77 9.40
C LYS A 200 12.74 17.81 9.69
N ASN A 201 12.70 16.62 9.09
CA ASN A 201 13.74 15.60 9.22
C ASN A 201 14.71 15.57 8.01
N ASN A 202 14.68 16.57 7.12
CA ASN A 202 15.51 16.65 5.92
C ASN A 202 15.39 15.41 5.00
N VAL A 203 14.20 14.83 4.93
CA VAL A 203 13.89 13.72 4.02
C VAL A 203 13.24 14.28 2.76
N GLU A 204 13.92 14.09 1.63
CA GLU A 204 13.38 14.42 0.31
C GLU A 204 12.35 13.37 -0.16
N GLY A 205 11.46 13.79 -1.06
CA GLY A 205 10.36 12.95 -1.55
C GLY A 205 9.07 13.06 -0.74
N PHE A 206 8.22 12.06 -0.92
CA PHE A 206 6.87 11.98 -0.34
C PHE A 206 6.69 10.65 0.39
N PRO A 207 6.08 10.64 1.59
CA PRO A 207 5.68 9.38 2.21
C PRO A 207 4.62 8.72 1.32
N ASP A 208 4.70 7.41 1.17
CA ASP A 208 3.83 6.64 0.28
C ASP A 208 3.14 5.51 1.08
N GLY A 209 3.23 4.26 0.65
CA GLY A 209 2.79 3.09 1.40
C GLY A 209 3.57 2.88 2.72
N MET A 210 2.90 2.25 3.69
CA MET A 210 3.45 2.03 5.05
C MET A 210 2.98 0.71 5.64
N THR A 211 3.78 0.11 6.54
CA THR A 211 3.39 -1.01 7.41
C THR A 211 3.89 -0.83 8.84
N ILE A 212 3.54 -1.73 9.76
CA ILE A 212 3.97 -1.70 11.17
C ILE A 212 4.59 -3.04 11.56
N ASP A 213 5.67 -3.00 12.34
CA ASP A 213 6.34 -4.20 12.87
C ASP A 213 5.79 -4.63 14.25
N LEU A 214 6.22 -5.80 14.74
CA LEU A 214 5.81 -6.35 16.03
C LEU A 214 6.28 -5.51 17.24
N GLU A 215 7.23 -4.59 17.04
CA GLU A 215 7.68 -3.63 18.07
C GLU A 215 6.88 -2.32 18.02
N GLY A 216 5.85 -2.27 17.16
CA GLY A 216 5.01 -1.10 16.96
C GLY A 216 5.70 0.03 16.20
N LYS A 217 6.78 -0.24 15.45
CA LYS A 217 7.47 0.79 14.66
C LYS A 217 6.98 0.78 13.22
N LEU A 218 6.89 1.97 12.64
CA LEU A 218 6.35 2.18 11.30
C LEU A 218 7.45 2.04 10.26
N TRP A 219 7.17 1.33 9.18
CA TRP A 219 8.02 1.24 8.00
C TRP A 219 7.35 1.97 6.84
N VAL A 220 7.96 3.03 6.35
CA VAL A 220 7.35 4.00 5.41
C VAL A 220 8.18 4.08 4.14
N ALA A 221 7.59 3.76 3.00
CA ALA A 221 8.18 3.99 1.69
C ALA A 221 8.26 5.49 1.39
N VAL A 222 9.33 5.91 0.71
CA VAL A 222 9.53 7.31 0.33
C VAL A 222 9.65 7.42 -1.18
N TYR A 223 8.57 7.84 -1.82
CA TYR A 223 8.51 8.08 -3.26
C TYR A 223 9.39 9.28 -3.64
N GLY A 224 10.33 9.06 -4.56
CA GLY A 224 11.36 10.03 -4.93
C GLY A 224 12.51 10.12 -3.94
N GLY A 225 12.49 9.36 -2.84
CA GLY A 225 13.51 9.38 -1.80
C GLY A 225 14.49 8.21 -1.84
N ALA A 226 14.27 7.19 -2.68
CA ALA A 226 15.13 6.00 -2.78
C ALA A 226 15.35 5.26 -1.46
N LYS A 227 14.35 5.26 -0.55
CA LYS A 227 14.50 4.67 0.78
C LYS A 227 13.19 4.24 1.41
N VAL A 228 13.32 3.39 2.43
CA VAL A 228 12.29 3.08 3.42
C VAL A 228 12.77 3.60 4.77
N LEU A 229 11.90 4.29 5.50
CA LEU A 229 12.16 4.80 6.85
C LEU A 229 11.56 3.86 7.89
N ARG A 230 12.26 3.68 9.00
CA ARG A 230 11.70 3.11 10.24
C ARG A 230 11.49 4.23 11.25
N ILE A 231 10.25 4.50 11.64
CA ILE A 231 9.86 5.61 12.51
C ILE A 231 9.28 5.07 13.83
N ASN A 232 9.66 5.69 14.94
CA ASN A 232 9.07 5.42 16.24
C ASN A 232 7.79 6.25 16.44
N PRO A 233 6.60 5.65 16.55
CA PRO A 233 5.39 6.42 16.74
C PRO A 233 5.20 6.98 18.15
N ASP A 234 6.01 6.56 19.13
CA ASP A 234 5.91 7.05 20.50
C ASP A 234 6.35 8.51 20.62
N ASP A 235 7.42 8.88 19.91
CA ASP A 235 8.03 10.22 19.95
C ASP A 235 8.20 10.87 18.56
N GLY A 236 7.89 10.15 17.48
CA GLY A 236 8.05 10.63 16.11
C GLY A 236 9.50 10.65 15.63
N SER A 237 10.42 9.91 16.28
CA SER A 237 11.82 9.87 15.88
C SER A 237 12.09 8.94 14.69
N LEU A 238 13.03 9.34 13.83
CA LEU A 238 13.59 8.47 12.79
C LEU A 238 14.58 7.49 13.42
N MET A 239 14.33 6.19 13.30
CA MET A 239 15.18 5.14 13.88
C MET A 239 16.18 4.57 12.89
N THR A 240 15.73 4.28 11.66
CA THR A 240 16.54 3.59 10.65
C THR A 240 16.13 4.05 9.27
N THR A 241 17.08 4.06 8.35
CA THR A 241 16.85 4.25 6.92
C THR A 241 17.44 3.05 6.19
N VAL A 242 16.66 2.47 5.28
CA VAL A 242 17.11 1.44 4.35
C VAL A 242 17.09 2.03 2.95
N ASP A 243 18.26 2.17 2.34
CA ASP A 243 18.35 2.66 0.96
C ASP A 243 17.92 1.55 -0.01
N ILE A 244 17.13 1.93 -1.01
CA ILE A 244 16.58 1.05 -2.04
C ILE A 244 17.11 1.55 -3.39
N PRO A 245 17.60 0.68 -4.29
CA PRO A 245 18.21 1.10 -5.56
C PRO A 245 17.16 1.46 -6.63
N ALA A 246 16.14 2.24 -6.24
CA ALA A 246 15.11 2.80 -7.08
C ALA A 246 14.57 4.08 -6.42
N ALA A 247 14.48 5.18 -7.17
CA ALA A 247 14.07 6.48 -6.62
C ALA A 247 12.61 6.47 -6.12
N GLU A 248 11.73 5.83 -6.86
CA GLU A 248 10.29 5.82 -6.64
C GLU A 248 9.89 4.60 -5.80
N VAL A 249 10.26 4.60 -4.52
CA VAL A 249 9.82 3.56 -3.55
C VAL A 249 8.37 3.82 -3.19
N THR A 250 7.49 2.86 -3.44
CA THR A 250 6.03 3.07 -3.37
C THR A 250 5.41 2.48 -2.12
N SER A 251 5.70 1.23 -1.76
CA SER A 251 5.05 0.60 -0.61
C SER A 251 5.82 -0.58 -0.05
N VAL A 252 5.37 -1.09 1.11
CA VAL A 252 6.07 -2.11 1.89
C VAL A 252 5.14 -3.10 2.57
N ALA A 253 5.54 -4.36 2.64
CA ALA A 253 4.88 -5.41 3.42
C ALA A 253 5.87 -6.43 3.97
N PHE A 254 5.70 -6.85 5.22
CA PHE A 254 6.47 -7.96 5.77
C PHE A 254 5.94 -9.29 5.23
N GLY A 255 6.86 -10.22 4.98
CA GLY A 255 6.58 -11.55 4.48
C GLY A 255 7.71 -12.54 4.79
N GLY A 256 7.75 -13.64 4.04
CA GLY A 256 8.57 -14.79 4.35
C GLY A 256 7.97 -15.67 5.46
N ALA A 257 8.56 -16.84 5.68
CA ALA A 257 8.05 -17.83 6.64
C ALA A 257 8.05 -17.32 8.08
N ASN A 258 9.01 -16.44 8.41
CA ASN A 258 9.17 -15.86 9.75
C ASN A 258 8.65 -14.43 9.86
N LEU A 259 8.07 -13.87 8.79
CA LEU A 259 7.62 -12.48 8.71
C LEU A 259 8.76 -11.45 8.95
N ASP A 260 10.00 -11.81 8.63
CA ASP A 260 11.23 -11.00 8.79
C ASP A 260 11.83 -10.53 7.46
N GLU A 261 11.14 -10.77 6.34
CA GLU A 261 11.51 -10.27 5.02
C GLU A 261 10.60 -9.07 4.68
N LEU A 262 11.15 -7.87 4.49
CA LEU A 262 10.37 -6.72 4.06
C LEU A 262 10.38 -6.64 2.53
N TYR A 263 9.24 -6.90 1.91
CA TYR A 263 9.04 -6.68 0.47
C TYR A 263 8.76 -5.21 0.21
N VAL A 264 9.39 -4.67 -0.83
CA VAL A 264 9.35 -3.24 -1.17
C VAL A 264 9.01 -3.10 -2.65
N THR A 265 7.86 -2.52 -2.95
CA THR A 265 7.46 -2.18 -4.32
C THR A 265 8.07 -0.85 -4.73
N THR A 266 8.30 -0.67 -6.03
CA THR A 266 8.82 0.58 -6.59
C THR A 266 8.15 0.88 -7.93
N ALA A 267 8.35 2.09 -8.45
CA ALA A 267 7.83 2.54 -9.72
C ALA A 267 8.93 2.97 -10.70
N ALA A 268 8.52 3.13 -11.96
CA ALA A 268 9.32 3.56 -13.09
C ALA A 268 8.68 4.74 -13.84
N MET A 269 7.81 5.51 -13.17
CA MET A 269 6.94 6.52 -13.77
C MET A 269 7.70 7.73 -14.28
N ARG A 270 8.68 8.23 -13.52
CA ARG A 270 9.45 9.45 -13.85
C ARG A 270 10.92 9.15 -14.09
N VAL A 271 11.24 7.89 -14.40
CA VAL A 271 12.62 7.46 -14.63
C VAL A 271 13.08 7.96 -15.99
N THR A 272 13.90 9.02 -15.99
CA THR A 272 14.57 9.51 -17.20
C THR A 272 15.61 8.50 -17.69
N LYS A 273 16.12 8.69 -18.91
CA LYS A 273 17.19 7.84 -19.46
C LYS A 273 18.43 7.85 -18.57
N GLU A 274 18.81 9.02 -18.07
CA GLU A 274 19.97 9.22 -17.19
C GLU A 274 19.75 8.53 -15.82
N LEU A 275 18.52 8.59 -15.29
CA LEU A 275 18.21 7.92 -14.03
C LEU A 275 18.17 6.40 -14.20
N ARG A 276 17.71 5.89 -15.35
CA ARG A 276 17.72 4.45 -15.67
C ARG A 276 19.13 3.87 -15.69
N GLU A 277 20.12 4.62 -16.18
CA GLU A 277 21.52 4.18 -16.17
C GLU A 277 22.06 4.02 -14.74
N LYS A 278 21.61 4.87 -13.80
CA LYS A 278 22.02 4.82 -12.39
C LYS A 278 21.20 3.82 -11.56
N MET A 279 19.93 3.64 -11.91
CA MET A 279 18.96 2.79 -11.22
C MET A 279 18.29 1.88 -12.25
N PRO A 280 19.00 0.87 -12.78
CA PRO A 280 18.48 -0.01 -13.82
C PRO A 280 17.21 -0.75 -13.36
N ASP A 281 17.14 -1.04 -12.07
CA ASP A 281 16.06 -1.78 -11.43
C ASP A 281 14.89 -0.92 -10.93
N ALA A 282 14.81 0.37 -11.32
CA ALA A 282 13.66 1.19 -10.99
C ALA A 282 12.36 0.56 -11.54
N GLY A 283 11.37 0.37 -10.66
CA GLY A 283 10.12 -0.34 -10.90
C GLY A 283 10.14 -1.80 -10.44
N ALA A 284 11.28 -2.34 -10.04
CA ALA A 284 11.40 -3.73 -9.55
C ALA A 284 10.75 -3.92 -8.18
N LEU A 285 10.48 -5.19 -7.87
CA LEU A 285 10.17 -5.63 -6.51
C LEU A 285 11.49 -5.98 -5.80
N PHE A 286 11.68 -5.43 -4.62
CA PHE A 286 12.81 -5.74 -3.75
C PHE A 286 12.38 -6.51 -2.52
N ARG A 287 13.33 -7.23 -1.94
CA ARG A 287 13.23 -7.87 -0.64
C ARG A 287 14.39 -7.41 0.24
N VAL A 288 14.07 -7.00 1.46
CA VAL A 288 15.04 -6.61 2.48
C VAL A 288 15.04 -7.63 3.60
N THR A 289 16.22 -8.13 3.96
CA THR A 289 16.41 -9.08 5.07
C THR A 289 17.44 -8.55 6.06
N GLY A 290 17.54 -9.19 7.23
CA GLY A 290 18.51 -8.78 8.25
C GLY A 290 18.13 -7.52 9.04
N LEU A 291 16.84 -7.17 9.05
CA LEU A 291 16.31 -6.00 9.78
C LEU A 291 16.24 -6.21 11.30
N GLY A 292 16.34 -7.47 11.76
CA GLY A 292 16.29 -7.81 13.19
C GLY A 292 14.89 -7.74 13.81
N VAL A 293 13.85 -7.50 13.00
CA VAL A 293 12.46 -7.37 13.43
C VAL A 293 11.55 -8.20 12.54
N ARG A 294 10.31 -8.40 13.00
CA ARG A 294 9.26 -9.10 12.28
C ARG A 294 8.03 -8.22 12.14
N GLY A 295 7.24 -8.45 11.10
CA GLY A 295 5.93 -7.84 10.93
C GLY A 295 4.78 -8.78 11.26
N TYR A 296 3.61 -8.38 10.78
CA TYR A 296 2.37 -9.15 10.83
C TYR A 296 2.07 -9.79 9.48
N PRO A 297 1.34 -10.91 9.44
CA PRO A 297 0.77 -11.40 8.19
C PRO A 297 -0.22 -10.37 7.63
N GLY A 298 -0.40 -10.34 6.31
CA GLY A 298 -1.47 -9.57 5.69
C GLY A 298 -2.83 -10.01 6.25
N ARG A 299 -3.69 -9.03 6.55
CA ARG A 299 -5.07 -9.31 6.98
C ARG A 299 -5.96 -9.45 5.74
N ALA A 300 -6.62 -10.60 5.61
CA ALA A 300 -7.66 -10.80 4.61
C ALA A 300 -8.85 -9.88 4.90
N ALA A 301 -9.54 -9.47 3.85
CA ALA A 301 -10.75 -8.69 3.94
C ALA A 301 -11.94 -9.53 4.45
N LYS A 302 -12.74 -8.95 5.33
CA LYS A 302 -14.06 -9.44 5.72
C LYS A 302 -15.11 -8.51 5.14
N LEU A 303 -16.03 -9.07 4.37
CA LEU A 303 -17.07 -8.34 3.63
C LEU A 303 -18.46 -8.76 4.07
#